data_AF-A0A536VNT3-F1
#
_entry.id   AF-A0A536VNT3-F1
#
_cell.length_a   1.000
_cell.length_b   1.000
_cell.length_c   1.000
_cell.angle_alpha   90.00
_cell.angle_beta   90.00
_cell.angle_gamma   90.00
#
_symmetry.space_group_name_H-M   'P 1'
#
loop_
_entity.id
_entity.type
_entity.pdbx_description
1 polymer ?
#
loop_
_entity_poly.entity_id
_entity_poly.type
_entity_poly.pdbx_seq_one_letter_code
_entity_poly.pdbx_strand_id
1 'polypeptide(L)' 'MSRPICAASTPWQRNPHRLFCSLTCRLVDLGVWLDEGYRVADDERGDVP' A
#
# COMPACT_ATOMS: atom_id res chain seq x y z
N MET A 1 3.23 9.66 7.66
CA MET A 1 3.59 8.40 6.97
C MET A 1 2.89 8.41 5.63
N SER A 2 3.62 8.40 4.51
CA SER A 2 3.01 8.39 3.17
C SER A 2 2.67 6.96 2.77
N ARG A 3 1.52 6.77 2.12
CA ARG A 3 1.09 5.51 1.50
C ARG A 3 0.71 5.78 0.04
N PRO A 4 0.64 4.74 -0.82
CA PRO A 4 0.48 4.92 -2.28
C PRO A 4 -0.87 5.52 -2.70
N ILE A 5 -1.89 5.45 -1.85
CA ILE A 5 -3.28 5.83 -2.18
C ILE A 5 -3.61 7.26 -1.71
N CYS A 6 -2.99 7.69 -0.61
CA CYS A 6 -3.09 9.05 -0.09
C CYS A 6 -1.72 9.54 0.34
N ALA A 7 -1.29 10.68 -0.20
CA ALA A 7 -0.08 11.38 0.25
C ALA A 7 -0.32 12.19 1.54
N ALA A 8 -1.43 11.95 2.24
CA ALA A 8 -1.80 12.71 3.42
C ALA A 8 -0.86 12.42 4.58
N SER A 9 -0.35 13.48 5.21
CA SER A 9 0.49 13.36 6.41
C SER A 9 -0.41 13.23 7.64
N THR A 10 -0.51 12.01 8.20
CA THR A 10 -1.29 11.76 9.41
C THR A 10 -0.42 11.49 10.63
N PRO A 11 -0.83 11.95 11.82
CA PRO A 11 -0.09 11.68 13.05
C PRO A 11 -0.05 10.18 13.34
N TRP A 12 1.07 9.71 13.88
CA TRP A 12 1.21 8.32 14.30
C TRP A 12 0.40 8.02 15.57
N GLN A 13 0.42 8.95 16.53
CA GLN A 13 -0.33 8.88 17.76
C GLN A 13 -1.77 9.35 17.52
N ARG A 14 -2.74 8.75 18.21
CA ARG A 14 -4.18 9.06 18.08
C ARG A 14 -4.77 8.83 16.68
N ASN A 15 -4.09 8.08 15.81
CA ASN A 15 -4.67 7.57 14.56
C ASN A 15 -5.12 6.11 14.76
N PRO A 16 -6.42 5.79 14.74
CA PRO A 16 -6.92 4.42 14.86
C PRO A 16 -6.72 3.59 13.58
N HIS A 17 -6.46 4.24 12.45
CA HIS A 17 -6.23 3.62 11.15
C HIS A 17 -4.74 3.57 10.82
N ARG A 18 -3.86 3.33 11.81
CA ARG A 18 -2.41 3.37 11.61
C ARG A 18 -1.97 2.61 10.37
N LEU A 19 -0.90 3.13 9.77
CA LEU A 19 -0.45 2.87 8.41
C LEU A 19 -1.27 3.56 7.33
N PHE A 20 -2.54 3.91 7.56
CA PHE A 20 -3.39 4.65 6.63
C PHE A 20 -3.78 6.02 7.20
N CYS A 21 -4.22 6.92 6.32
CA CYS A 21 -4.74 8.22 6.73
C CYS A 21 -6.20 8.17 7.23
N SER A 22 -6.98 7.17 6.81
CA SER A 22 -8.40 7.01 7.16
C SER A 22 -8.88 5.57 6.92
N LEU A 23 -10.11 5.26 7.38
CA LEU A 23 -10.78 4.00 7.05
C LEU A 23 -10.94 3.81 5.53
N THR A 24 -11.32 4.85 4.81
CA THR A 24 -11.50 4.81 3.35
C THR A 24 -10.22 4.35 2.65
N CYS A 25 -9.07 4.92 3.02
CA CYS A 25 -7.80 4.54 2.40
C CYS A 25 -7.40 3.10 2.73
N ARG A 26 -7.76 2.59 3.90
CA ARG A 26 -7.58 1.17 4.24
C ARG A 26 -8.44 0.26 3.35
N LEU A 27 -9.70 0.64 3.10
CA LEU A 27 -10.61 -0.14 2.28
C LEU A 27 -10.21 -0.11 0.79
N VAL A 28 -9.75 1.03 0.28
CA VAL A 28 -9.25 1.12 -1.10
C VAL A 28 -8.01 0.25 -1.29
N ASP A 29 -7.06 0.25 -0.34
CA ASP A 29 -5.87 -0.61 -0.39
C ASP A 29 -6.24 -2.09 -0.45
N LEU A 30 -7.23 -2.47 0.35
CA LEU A 30 -7.78 -3.82 0.34
C LEU A 30 -8.43 -4.16 -1.00
N GLY A 31 -9.17 -3.22 -1.61
CA GLY A 31 -9.75 -3.40 -2.94
C GLY A 31 -8.68 -3.67 -4.00
N VAL A 32 -7.63 -2.84 -4.05
CA VAL A 32 -6.51 -3.04 -5.00
C VAL A 32 -5.82 -4.40 -4.79
N TRP A 33 -5.73 -4.85 -3.54
CA TRP A 33 -5.23 -6.19 -3.22
C TRP A 33 -6.12 -7.30 -3.76
N LEU A 34 -7.44 -7.20 -3.55
CA LEU A 34 -8.41 -8.19 -4.02
C LEU A 34 -8.49 -8.25 -5.55
N ASP A 35 -8.27 -7.11 -6.20
CA ASP A 35 -8.26 -6.99 -7.66
C ASP A 35 -6.91 -7.40 -8.30
N GLU A 36 -5.98 -7.95 -7.51
CA GLU A 36 -4.62 -8.33 -7.96
C GLU A 36 -3.86 -7.15 -8.63
N GLY A 37 -4.15 -5.92 -8.20
CA GLY A 37 -3.59 -4.71 -8.80
C GLY A 37 -2.11 -4.48 -8.45
N TYR A 38 -1.62 -5.09 -7.38
CA TYR A 38 -0.22 -5.03 -6.98
C TYR A 38 0.58 -6.13 -7.70
N ARG A 39 1.62 -5.72 -8.44
CA ARG A 39 2.54 -6.63 -9.12
C ARG A 39 3.95 -6.47 -8.59
N VAL A 40 4.62 -7.59 -8.40
CA VAL A 40 6.07 -7.63 -8.21
C VAL A 40 6.68 -7.69 -9.61
N ALA A 41 7.62 -6.79 -9.90
CA ALA A 41 8.37 -6.89 -11.15
C ALA A 41 9.13 -8.21 -11.17
N ASP A 42 9.18 -8.86 -12.33
CA ASP A 42 10.01 -10.06 -12.48
C ASP A 42 11.47 -9.68 -12.23
N ASP A 43 12.19 -10.53 -11.51
CA ASP A 43 13.61 -10.31 -11.26
C ASP A 43 14.34 -10.83 -12.51
N GLU A 44 14.84 -9.92 -13.35
CA GLU A 44 15.69 -10.23 -14.51
C GLU A 44 17.07 -10.79 -14.10
N ARG A 45 17.20 -11.49 -12.97
CA ARG A 45 18.24 -12.49 -12.76
C ARG A 45 17.91 -13.67 -13.65
N GLY A 46 18.19 -13.47 -14.94
CA GLY A 46 18.32 -14.55 -15.90
C GLY A 46 19.15 -15.66 -15.25
N ASP A 47 18.61 -16.87 -15.38
CA ASP A 47 19.30 -18.13 -15.17
C ASP A 47 20.72 -18.00 -15.74
N VAL A 48 21.70 -17.80 -14.85
CA VAL A 48 23.12 -17.90 -15.22
C VAL A 48 23.37 -19.40 -15.34
N PRO A 49 23.72 -19.92 -16.53
CA PRO A 49 23.96 -21.34 -16.72
C PRO A 49 25.04 -21.89 -15.79
#